data_AF-A0A2V6KF22-F1
#
_entry.id   AF-A0A2V6KF22-F1
#
_cell.length_a   1.000
_cell.length_b   1.000
_cell.length_c   1.000
_cell.angle_alpha   90.00
_cell.angle_beta   90.00
_cell.angle_gamma   90.00
#
_symmetry.space_group_name_H-M   'P 1'
#
loop_
_entity.id
_entity.type
_entity.pdbx_description
1 polymer ?
#
loop_
_entity_poly.entity_id
_entity_poly.type
_entity_poly.pdbx_seq_one_letter_code
_entity_poly.pdbx_strand_id
1 'polypeptide(L)'
;MKRIGILSLQVLVTGIGLWYVFHDPQRRAQIADALRHASISWVILGLVCYSAVEMLATVRWQILLRLQGIRLGWLQAGGIVMIGLF
;
A
#
# COMPACT_ATOMS: atom_id res chain seq x y z
N MET A 1 -1.79 -12.63 -25.90
CA MET A 1 -0.39 -13.08 -25.75
C MET A 1 0.46 -12.13 -24.90
N LYS A 2 0.58 -10.83 -25.24
CA LYS A 2 1.39 -9.85 -24.45
C LYS A 2 1.03 -9.77 -22.96
N ARG A 3 -0.26 -9.73 -22.63
CA ARG A 3 -0.76 -9.64 -21.24
C ARG A 3 -0.43 -10.87 -20.40
N ILE A 4 -0.45 -12.06 -21.00
CA ILE A 4 -0.11 -13.32 -20.34
C ILE A 4 1.39 -13.39 -20.07
N GLY A 5 2.22 -12.97 -21.03
CA GLY A 5 3.68 -12.91 -20.82
C GLY A 5 4.10 -11.95 -19.70
N ILE A 6 3.46 -10.78 -19.62
CA ILE A 6 3.70 -9.81 -18.54
C ILE A 6 3.27 -10.38 -17.19
N LEU A 7 2.10 -11.02 -17.12
CA LEU A 7 1.57 -11.58 -15.89
C LEU A 7 2.42 -12.76 -15.40
N SER A 8 2.89 -13.62 -16.31
CA SER A 8 3.82 -14.70 -15.97
C SER A 8 5.16 -14.17 -15.47
N LEU A 9 5.71 -13.12 -16.08
CA LEU A 9 6.93 -12.47 -15.62
C LEU A 9 6.75 -11.86 -14.24
N GLN A 10 5.63 -11.17 -14.00
CA GLN A 10 5.30 -10.60 -12.70
C GLN A 10 5.21 -11.70 -11.63
N VAL A 11 4.49 -12.78 -11.89
CA VAL A 11 4.37 -13.93 -10.97
C VAL A 11 5.73 -14.56 -10.71
N LEU A 12 6.58 -14.71 -11.73
CA LEU A 12 7.94 -15.23 -11.57
C LEU A 12 8.80 -14.32 -10.70
N VAL A 13 8.81 -13.02 -10.96
CA VAL A 13 9.59 -12.04 -10.20
C VAL A 13 9.12 -11.98 -8.75
N THR A 14 7.80 -11.94 -8.52
CA THR A 14 7.22 -11.99 -7.17
C THR A 14 7.55 -13.31 -6.47
N GLY A 15 7.45 -14.44 -7.17
CA GLY A 15 7.76 -15.76 -6.63
C GLY A 15 9.23 -15.90 -6.25
N ILE A 16 10.14 -15.43 -7.10
CA ILE A 16 11.59 -15.41 -6.83
C ILE A 16 11.90 -14.48 -5.66
N GLY A 17 11.27 -13.31 -5.58
CA GLY A 17 11.44 -12.39 -4.46
C GLY A 17 10.99 -13.00 -3.13
N LEU A 18 9.83 -13.67 -3.11
CA LEU A 18 9.35 -14.40 -1.94
C LEU A 18 10.28 -15.55 -1.60
N TRP A 19 10.71 -16.34 -2.58
CA TRP A 19 11.67 -17.42 -2.34
C TRP A 19 12.97 -16.87 -1.76
N TYR A 20 13.53 -15.79 -2.29
CA TYR A 20 14.76 -15.18 -1.79
C TYR A 20 14.63 -14.70 -0.34
N VAL A 21 13.52 -14.02 0.00
CA VAL A 21 13.28 -13.51 1.35
C VAL A 21 13.08 -14.65 2.36
N PHE A 22 12.39 -15.72 1.94
CA PHE A 22 12.00 -16.81 2.82
C PHE A 22 12.86 -18.08 2.68
N HIS A 23 13.88 -18.16 1.82
CA HIS A 23 14.68 -19.37 1.68
C HIS A 23 15.55 -19.61 2.92
N ASP A 24 16.05 -18.55 3.55
CA ASP A 24 16.91 -18.64 4.72
C ASP A 24 16.11 -18.88 6.01
N PRO A 25 16.27 -20.04 6.68
CA PRO A 25 15.61 -20.31 7.97
C PRO A 25 16.06 -19.33 9.06
N GLN A 26 17.28 -18.80 8.94
CA GLN A 26 17.83 -17.80 9.85
C GLN A 26 17.14 -16.44 9.66
N ARG A 27 16.83 -16.04 8.42
CA ARG A 27 16.05 -14.83 8.15
C ARG A 27 14.60 -14.97 8.61
N ARG A 28 13.99 -16.15 8.45
CA ARG A 28 12.64 -16.41 9.00
C ARG A 28 12.61 -16.26 10.51
N ALA A 29 13.60 -16.80 11.21
CA ALA A 29 13.71 -16.68 12.67
C ALA A 29 13.88 -15.21 13.10
N GLN A 30 14.74 -14.45 12.41
CA GLN A 30 14.92 -13.01 12.68
C GLN A 30 13.63 -12.20 12.43
N ILE A 31 12.87 -12.51 11.37
CA ILE A 31 11.59 -11.87 11.09
C ILE A 31 10.58 -12.19 12.20
N ALA A 32 10.49 -13.44 12.63
CA ALA A 32 9.59 -13.86 13.70
C ALA A 32 9.95 -13.18 15.04
N ASP A 33 11.25 -13.03 15.32
CA ASP A 33 11.72 -12.39 16.54
C ASP A 33 11.53 -10.86 16.49
N ALA A 34 11.78 -10.24 15.33
CA ALA A 34 11.49 -8.83 15.10
C ALA A 34 10.00 -8.51 15.20
N LEU A 35 9.12 -9.39 14.73
CA LEU A 35 7.66 -9.27 14.89
C LEU A 35 7.23 -9.38 16.36
N ARG A 36 7.89 -10.24 17.15
CA ARG A 36 7.63 -10.36 18.60
C ARG A 36 8.10 -9.15 19.40
N HIS A 37 9.21 -8.55 18.98
CA HIS A 37 9.75 -7.33 19.60
C HIS A 37 9.17 -6.04 18.99
N ALA A 38 8.36 -6.15 17.93
CA ALA A 38 7.74 -5.00 17.30
C ALA A 38 6.78 -4.34 18.28
N SER A 39 7.11 -3.13 18.72
CA SER A 39 6.21 -2.40 19.61
C SER A 39 4.95 -1.99 18.86
N ILE A 40 3.80 -2.29 19.43
CA ILE A 40 2.49 -1.91 18.89
C ILE A 40 2.38 -0.38 18.72
N SER A 41 3.03 0.40 19.59
CA SER A 41 3.06 1.87 19.50
C SER A 41 3.63 2.39 18.17
N TRP A 42 4.74 1.81 17.69
CA TRP A 42 5.32 2.18 16.39
C TRP A 42 4.43 1.77 15.21
N VAL A 43 3.71 0.64 15.33
CA VAL A 43 2.74 0.21 14.31
C VAL A 43 1.56 1.18 14.25
N ILE A 44 1.01 1.58 15.40
CA ILE A 44 -0.06 2.57 15.49
C ILE A 44 0.41 3.92 14.92
N LEU A 45 1.63 4.35 15.25
CA LEU A 45 2.20 5.58 14.71
C LEU A 45 2.32 5.52 13.18
N GLY A 46 2.79 4.39 12.64
CA GLY A 46 2.83 4.15 11.19
C GLY A 46 1.43 4.21 10.55
N LEU A 47 0.43 3.61 11.19
CA LEU A 47 -0.96 3.65 10.73
C LEU A 47 -1.52 5.08 10.74
N VAL A 48 -1.23 5.87 11.76
CA VAL A 48 -1.65 7.28 11.87
C VAL A 48 -0.97 8.12 10.79
N CYS A 49 0.34 7.96 10.60
CA CYS A 49 1.07 8.66 9.54
C CYS A 49 0.53 8.30 8.15
N TYR A 50 0.29 7.03 7.88
CA TYR A 50 -0.30 6.56 6.63
C TYR A 50 -1.69 7.16 6.41
N SER A 51 -2.54 7.13 7.43
CA SER A 51 -3.89 7.70 7.38
C SER A 51 -3.86 9.21 7.13
N ALA A 52 -2.88 9.94 7.68
CA ALA A 52 -2.71 11.37 7.43
C ALA A 52 -2.36 11.65 5.95
N VAL A 53 -1.51 10.81 5.33
CA VAL A 53 -1.17 10.91 3.91
C VAL A 53 -2.41 10.66 3.03
N GLU A 54 -3.22 9.65 3.35
CA GLU A 54 -4.50 9.36 2.69
C GLU A 54 -5.49 10.54 2.77
N MET A 55 -5.59 11.17 3.94
CA MET A 55 -6.42 12.37 4.12
C MET A 55 -5.94 13.53 3.26
N LEU A 56 -4.63 13.80 3.23
CA LEU A 56 -4.04 14.83 2.39
C LEU A 56 -4.27 14.56 0.90
N ALA A 57 -4.14 13.30 0.47
CA ALA A 57 -4.45 12.88 -0.89
C ALA A 57 -5.92 13.15 -1.24
N THR A 58 -6.84 12.87 -0.31
CA THR A 58 -8.28 13.15 -0.46
C THR A 58 -8.56 14.64 -0.58
N VAL A 59 -7.90 15.48 0.23
CA VAL A 59 -7.99 16.95 0.15
C VAL A 59 -7.49 17.44 -1.21
N ARG A 60 -6.36 16.91 -1.69
CA ARG A 60 -5.81 17.26 -3.02
C ARG A 60 -6.81 16.98 -4.13
N TRP A 61 -7.46 15.81 -4.11
CA TRP A 61 -8.50 15.46 -5.09
C TRP A 61 -9.75 16.34 -4.96
N GLN A 62 -10.19 16.64 -3.74
CA GLN A 62 -11.28 17.59 -3.50
C GLN A 62 -11.00 18.97 -4.13
N ILE A 63 -9.78 19.48 -3.99
CA ILE A 63 -9.38 20.76 -4.59
C ILE A 63 -9.42 20.69 -6.11
N LEU A 64 -8.85 19.65 -6.71
CA LEU A 64 -8.84 19.46 -8.17
C LEU A 64 -10.26 19.37 -8.75
N LEU A 65 -11.14 18.58 -8.12
CA LEU A 65 -12.51 18.39 -8.56
C LEU A 65 -13.33 19.68 -8.42
N ARG A 66 -13.13 20.44 -7.33
CA ARG A 66 -13.78 21.75 -7.16
C ARG A 66 -13.33 22.77 -8.20
N LEU A 67 -12.05 22.78 -8.58
CA LEU A 67 -11.54 23.62 -9.67
C LEU A 67 -12.19 23.28 -11.02
N GLN A 68 -12.54 22.01 -11.23
CA GLN A 68 -13.26 21.52 -12.41
C GLN A 68 -14.79 21.72 -12.33
N GLY A 69 -15.29 22.35 -11.26
CA GLY A 69 -16.72 22.59 -11.05
C GLY A 69 -17.51 21.39 -10.51
N ILE A 70 -16.84 20.26 -10.23
CA ILE A 70 -17.47 19.03 -9.75
C ILE A 70 -17.47 19.03 -8.21
N ARG A 71 -18.65 19.11 -7.60
CA ARG A 71 -18.82 19.04 -6.14
C ARG A 71 -19.14 17.60 -5.74
N LEU A 72 -18.12 16.85 -5.36
CA LEU A 72 -18.27 15.51 -4.78
C LEU A 72 -18.18 15.59 -3.25
N GLY A 73 -18.95 14.73 -2.57
CA GLY A 73 -18.86 14.55 -1.12
C GLY A 73 -17.53 13.96 -0.69
N TRP A 74 -17.14 14.17 0.57
CA TRP A 74 -15.88 13.67 1.13
C TRP A 74 -15.68 12.16 0.95
N LEU A 75 -16.74 11.36 1.13
CA LEU A 75 -16.69 9.91 0.96
C LEU A 75 -16.44 9.48 -0.49
N GLN A 76 -16.94 10.25 -1.47
CA GLN A 76 -16.75 9.94 -2.89
C GLN A 76 -15.33 10.29 -3.34
N ALA A 77 -14.79 11.42 -2.87
CA ALA A 77 -13.39 11.76 -3.11
C ALA A 77 -12.43 10.78 -2.42
N GLY A 78 -12.75 10.33 -1.20
CA GLY A 78 -12.03 9.25 -0.54
C GLY A 78 -12.07 7.94 -1.34
N GLY A 79 -13.23 7.57 -1.89
CA GLY A 79 -13.36 6.42 -2.79
C GLY A 79 -12.46 6.52 -4.03
N ILE A 80 -12.35 7.70 -4.65
CA ILE A 80 -11.44 7.92 -5.79
C ILE A 80 -9.98 7.72 -5.38
N VAL A 81 -9.58 8.21 -4.19
CA VAL A 81 -8.22 8.02 -3.68
C VAL A 81 -7.94 6.54 -3.43
N MET A 82 -8.87 5.84 -2.79
CA MET A 82 -8.74 4.41 -2.50
C MET A 82 -8.64 3.56 -3.77
N ILE A 83 -9.36 3.92 -4.84
CA ILE A 83 -9.25 3.25 -6.14
C ILE A 83 -7.89 3.54 -6.79
N GLY A 84 -7.39 4.77 -6.69
CA GLY A 84 -6.10 5.17 -7.27
C GLY A 84 -4.87 4.71 -6.49
N LEU A 85 -5.06 4.21 -5.27
CA LEU A 85 -4.00 3.66 -4.41
C LEU A 85 -3.57 2.24 -4.86
N PHE A 86 -4.44 1.53 -5.57
CA PHE A 86 -4.23 0.14 -6.00
C PHE A 86 -3.56 0.06 -7.39
#